data_AF-F8N8W6-F1
#
_entry.id   AF-F8N8W6-F1
#
_cell.length_a   1.000
_cell.length_b   1.000
_cell.length_c   1.000
_cell.angle_alpha   90.00
_cell.angle_beta   90.00
_cell.angle_gamma   90.00
#
_symmetry.space_group_name_H-M   'P 1'
#
loop_
_entity.id
_entity.type
_entity.pdbx_description
1 polymer ?
#
loop_
_entity_poly.entity_id
_entity_poly.type
_entity_poly.pdbx_seq_one_letter_code
_entity_poly.pdbx_strand_id
1 'polypeptide(L)' 'MSRQQLKNFMERGNLNGNRERTYVVCNGKRTLRSDEPTNAPFDIEIEVHCTDIKQLELQNNKYNIKK' A
#
# COMPACT_ATOMS: atom_id res chain seq x y z
N MET A 1 -7.97 7.71 30.54
CA MET A 1 -8.28 8.47 29.30
C MET A 1 -9.61 9.17 29.52
N SER A 2 -9.69 10.50 29.41
CA SER A 2 -10.93 11.23 29.75
C SER A 2 -11.91 11.27 28.57
N ARG A 3 -13.21 11.33 28.85
CA ARG A 3 -14.28 11.39 27.84
C ARG A 3 -14.12 12.58 26.87
N GLN A 4 -13.48 13.67 27.34
CA GLN A 4 -13.10 14.84 26.54
C GLN A 4 -12.03 14.51 25.48
N GLN A 5 -11.04 13.66 25.82
CA GLN A 5 -9.98 13.26 24.89
C GLN A 5 -10.51 12.34 23.78
N LEU A 6 -11.42 11.43 24.14
CA LEU A 6 -12.07 10.53 23.17
C LEU A 6 -12.98 11.30 22.20
N LYS A 7 -13.68 12.32 22.70
CA LYS A 7 -14.51 13.21 21.89
C LYS A 7 -13.67 14.03 20.90
N ASN A 8 -12.54 14.60 21.34
CA ASN A 8 -11.60 15.29 20.44
C ASN A 8 -11.00 14.36 19.38
N PHE A 9 -10.83 13.07 19.66
CA PHE A 9 -10.34 12.08 18.69
C PHE A 9 -11.40 11.70 17.64
N MET A 10 -12.67 11.61 18.06
CA MET A 10 -13.78 11.30 17.14
C MET A 10 -14.31 12.52 16.37
N GLU A 11 -14.29 13.71 16.97
CA GLU A 11 -14.71 14.98 16.33
C GLU A 11 -13.63 15.59 15.42
N ARG A 12 -12.36 15.17 15.57
CA ARG A 12 -11.34 15.20 14.51
C ARG A 12 -11.47 13.96 13.61
N GLY A 13 -12.65 13.64 13.10
CA GLY A 13 -13.11 14.45 11.98
C GLY A 13 -12.04 14.56 10.90
N ASN A 14 -11.59 13.44 10.34
CA ASN A 14 -11.64 13.22 8.90
C ASN A 14 -11.29 14.43 8.01
N LEU A 15 -10.05 14.92 8.00
CA LEU A 15 -9.59 15.92 7.01
C LEU A 15 -8.10 15.73 6.63
N ASN A 16 -7.74 14.48 6.39
CA ASN A 16 -6.71 14.02 5.45
C ASN A 16 -6.69 12.51 5.65
N GLY A 17 -7.65 11.82 5.06
CA GLY A 17 -7.75 10.36 5.17
C GLY A 17 -6.37 9.79 4.87
N ASN A 18 -5.85 8.99 5.82
CA ASN A 18 -4.57 8.31 5.65
C ASN A 18 -4.56 7.70 4.26
N ARG A 19 -3.42 7.75 3.58
CA ARG A 19 -3.32 7.34 2.18
C ARG A 19 -2.52 6.06 2.09
N GLU A 20 -3.00 5.16 1.24
CA GLU A 20 -2.25 4.02 0.80
C GLU A 20 -1.59 4.38 -0.53
N ARG A 21 -0.26 4.47 -0.52
CA ARG A 21 0.55 4.76 -1.70
C ARG A 21 1.30 3.52 -2.12
N THR A 22 1.03 3.06 -3.33
CA THR A 22 1.79 1.94 -3.92
C THR A 22 2.82 2.48 -4.90
N TYR A 23 4.07 2.08 -4.72
CA TYR A 23 5.18 2.41 -5.59
C TYR A 23 5.73 1.16 -6.26
N VAL A 24 6.11 1.29 -7.52
CA VAL A 24 6.90 0.28 -8.23
C VAL A 24 8.35 0.76 -8.30
N VAL A 25 9.27 -0.05 -7.80
CA VAL A 25 10.71 0.24 -7.74
C VAL A 25 11.45 -0.65 -8.73
N CYS A 26 11.84 -0.08 -9.88
CA CYS A 26 12.65 -0.75 -10.92
C CYS A 26 14.01 -0.08 -11.03
N ASN A 27 15.12 -0.83 -10.99
CA ASN A 27 16.48 -0.30 -11.23
C ASN A 27 16.80 0.96 -10.41
N GLY A 28 16.36 1.00 -9.13
CA GLY A 28 16.51 2.17 -8.25
C GLY A 28 15.57 3.34 -8.53
N LYS A 29 14.72 3.26 -9.56
CA LYS A 29 13.70 4.28 -9.88
C LYS A 29 12.36 3.93 -9.25
N ARG A 30 11.87 4.82 -8.39
CA ARG A 30 10.56 4.74 -7.72
C ARG A 30 9.48 5.43 -8.56
N THR A 31 8.42 4.70 -8.90
CA THR A 31 7.28 5.23 -9.67
C THR A 31 6.00 5.03 -8.89
N LEU A 32 5.24 6.10 -8.64
CA LEU A 32 3.92 6.02 -8.00
C LEU A 32 2.94 5.30 -8.93
N ARG A 33 2.26 4.28 -8.42
CA ARG A 33 1.24 3.51 -9.15
C ARG A 33 -0.18 3.84 -8.72
N SER A 34 -0.43 3.91 -7.42
CA SER A 34 -1.73 4.25 -6.86
C SER A 34 -1.55 5.10 -5.62
N ASP A 35 -2.54 5.94 -5.36
CA ASP A 35 -2.61 6.81 -4.19
C ASP A 35 -4.07 6.95 -3.76
N GLU A 36 -4.50 6.06 -2.88
CA GLU A 36 -5.91 5.89 -2.51
C GLU A 36 -6.13 6.21 -1.03
N PRO A 37 -7.32 6.72 -0.64
CA PRO A 37 -7.66 6.87 0.77
C PRO A 37 -7.79 5.50 1.43
N THR A 38 -7.27 5.36 2.64
CA THR A 38 -7.37 4.16 3.46
C THR A 38 -8.00 4.46 4.82
N ASN A 39 -8.70 3.45 5.35
CA ASN A 39 -9.25 3.48 6.70
C ASN A 39 -8.23 3.03 7.76
N ALA A 40 -6.98 2.74 7.35
CA ALA A 40 -5.91 2.42 8.26
C ALA A 40 -5.66 3.58 9.25
N PRO A 41 -5.18 3.29 10.47
CA PRO A 41 -4.91 4.33 11.46
C PRO A 41 -3.67 5.18 11.15
N PHE A 42 -2.90 4.83 10.11
CA PHE A 42 -1.70 5.54 9.64
C PHE A 42 -1.56 5.42 8.11
N ASP A 43 -0.74 6.29 7.50
CA ASP A 43 -0.37 6.22 6.08
C ASP A 43 0.38 4.91 5.77
N ILE A 44 -0.02 4.24 4.69
CA ILE A 44 0.59 2.99 4.24
C ILE A 44 1.40 3.28 2.99
N GLU A 45 2.68 2.92 2.99
CA GLU A 45 3.50 2.89 1.78
C GLU A 45 3.84 1.45 1.43
N ILE A 46 3.49 1.04 0.22
CA ILE A 46 3.74 -0.30 -0.32
C ILE A 46 4.77 -0.15 -1.44
N GLU A 47 5.92 -0.81 -1.30
CA GLU A 47 6.94 -0.85 -2.34
C GLU A 47 6.95 -2.23 -3.01
N VAL A 48 6.72 -2.24 -4.32
CA VAL A 48 6.76 -3.44 -5.15
C VAL A 48 8.02 -3.37 -6.01
N HIS A 49 9.00 -4.22 -5.73
CA HIS A 49 10.24 -4.23 -6.51
C HIS A 49 10.05 -5.04 -7.80
N CYS A 50 10.63 -4.56 -8.90
CA CYS A 50 10.49 -5.21 -10.20
C CYS A 50 11.19 -6.57 -10.28
N THR A 51 12.12 -6.85 -9.36
CA THR A 51 12.66 -8.20 -9.13
C THR A 51 11.59 -9.15 -8.61
N ASP A 52 10.69 -8.67 -7.76
CA ASP A 52 9.64 -9.47 -7.12
C ASP A 52 8.50 -9.74 -8.10
N ILE A 53 8.19 -8.76 -8.98
CA ILE A 53 7.27 -8.93 -10.11
C ILE A 53 7.78 -10.05 -11.03
N LYS A 54 9.06 -10.04 -11.39
CA LYS A 54 9.67 -11.11 -12.20
C LYS A 54 9.61 -12.47 -11.49
N GLN A 55 9.73 -12.51 -10.17
CA GLN A 55 9.57 -13.76 -9.41
C GLN A 55 8.13 -14.28 -9.46
N LEU A 56 7.12 -13.41 -9.37
CA LEU A 56 5.71 -13.78 -9.51
C LEU A 56 5.39 -14.30 -10.93
N GLU A 57 5.91 -13.66 -11.97
CA GLU A 57 5.76 -14.12 -13.36
C GLU A 57 6.45 -15.47 -13.61
N LEU A 58 7.65 -15.68 -13.05
CA LEU A 58 8.37 -16.95 -13.15
C LEU A 58 7.67 -18.08 -12.41
N GLN A 59 6.94 -17.80 -11.32
CA GLN A 59 6.10 -18.81 -10.66
C GLN A 59 4.88 -19.19 -11.51
N ASN A 60 4.25 -18.24 -12.19
CA ASN A 60 3.11 -18.52 -13.08
C ASN A 60 3.52 -19.36 -14.32
N ASN A 61 4.74 -19.20 -14.84
CA ASN A 61 5.22 -20.00 -15.98
C ASN A 61 5.68 -21.42 -15.62
N LYS A 62 5.84 -21.75 -14.32
CA LYS A 62 6.15 -23.15 -13.91
C LYS A 62 4.94 -24.08 -13.96
N TYR A 63 3.72 -23.54 -14.07
CA TYR A 63 2.49 -24.34 -14.17
C TYR A 63 2.01 -24.60 -15.60
N ASN A 64 2.80 -24.27 -16.63
CA ASN A 64 2.51 -24.66 -18.02
C ASN A 64 3.42 -25.80 -18.53
N ILE A 65 3.85 -26.69 -17.62
CA ILE A 65 4.45 -27.99 -18.00
C ILE A 65 3.36 -29.05 -17.90
N LYS A 66 2.65 -29.26 -19.02
CA LYS A 66 2.10 -30.53 -19.55
C LYS A 66 0.81 -30.27 -20.35
N LYS A 67 0.90 -30.24 -21.68
CA LYS A 67 0.75 -31.42 -22.54
C LYS A 67 1.18 -31.11 -23.97
#